data_AF-A0A1G7H8J1-F1
#
_entry.id   AF-A0A1G7H8J1-F1
#
_cell.length_a   1.000
_cell.length_b   1.000
_cell.length_c   1.000
_cell.angle_alpha   90.00
_cell.angle_beta   90.00
_cell.angle_gamma   90.00
#
_symmetry.space_group_name_H-M   'P 1'
#
loop_
_entity.id
_entity.type
_entity.pdbx_description
1 polymer ?
#
loop_
_entity_poly.entity_id
_entity_poly.type
_entity_poly.pdbx_seq_one_letter_code
_entity_poly.pdbx_strand_id
1 'polypeptide(L)'
;MSRRGEPQAINQALNRPRAKLGLDLTAWMAIVFVCITVFLVGLRLLAMMAFPTLAIAAWLIIRKHPKMFQLWGLSLNQKSYYDPRKH
;
A
#
# COMPACT_ATOMS: atom_id res chain seq x y z
N MET A 1 15.70 0.11 58.29
CA MET A 1 14.83 1.29 58.53
C MET A 1 14.55 1.98 57.20
N SER A 2 13.31 1.93 56.72
CA SER A 2 12.88 2.75 55.58
C SER A 2 12.67 4.18 56.09
N ARG A 3 13.40 5.16 55.53
CA ARG A 3 13.25 6.58 55.88
C ARG A 3 11.84 7.04 55.48
N ARG A 4 10.95 7.24 56.46
CA ARG A 4 9.66 7.90 56.26
C ARG A 4 9.93 9.33 55.79
N GLY A 5 9.69 9.61 54.51
CA GLY A 5 9.84 10.95 53.91
C GLY A 5 10.63 11.01 52.60
N GLU A 6 11.43 9.99 52.28
CA GLU A 6 12.12 9.92 50.98
C GLU A 6 11.10 9.54 49.89
N PRO A 7 11.01 10.28 48.77
CA PRO A 7 10.11 9.91 47.68
C PRO A 7 10.46 8.51 47.18
N GLN A 8 9.53 7.55 47.33
CA GLN A 8 9.71 6.20 46.81
C GLN A 8 10.04 6.26 45.32
N ALA A 9 10.98 5.44 44.86
CA ALA A 9 11.34 5.35 43.44
C ALA A 9 10.13 5.11 42.52
N ILE A 10 9.08 4.47 43.05
CA ILE A 10 7.79 4.27 42.39
C ILE A 10 7.08 5.61 42.10
N ASN A 11 7.07 6.55 43.05
CA ASN A 11 6.47 7.87 42.88
C ASN A 11 7.23 8.72 41.86
N GLN A 12 8.56 8.59 41.80
CA GLN A 12 9.37 9.22 40.75
C GLN A 12 9.14 8.60 39.36
N ALA A 13 8.98 7.28 39.28
CA ALA A 13 8.67 6.60 38.03
C ALA A 13 7.28 6.98 37.50
N LEU A 14 6.30 7.15 38.40
CA LEU A 14 4.94 7.60 38.07
C LEU A 14 4.87 9.07 37.63
N ASN A 15 5.71 9.94 38.20
CA ASN A 15 5.75 11.38 37.88
C ASN A 15 6.66 11.72 36.68
N ARG A 16 7.33 10.74 36.07
CA ARG A 16 8.15 10.99 34.88
C ARG A 16 7.25 11.46 33.74
N PRO A 17 7.57 12.57 33.04
CA PRO A 17 6.82 12.99 31.88
C PRO A 17 6.76 11.84 30.87
N ARG A 18 5.54 11.39 30.52
CA ARG A 18 5.32 10.32 29.52
C ARG A 18 5.64 10.77 28.10
N ALA A 19 6.12 12.00 27.95
CA ALA A 19 6.56 12.53 26.68
C ALA A 19 7.78 11.74 26.19
N LYS A 20 7.67 11.14 25.01
CA LYS A 20 8.80 10.53 24.30
C LYS A 20 9.29 11.55 23.29
N LEU A 21 10.58 11.90 23.36
CA LEU A 21 11.20 12.95 22.53
C LEU A 21 10.52 14.33 22.67
N GLY A 22 9.96 14.64 23.84
CA GLY A 22 9.25 15.90 24.09
C GLY A 22 7.81 15.93 23.56
N LEU A 23 7.34 14.86 22.95
CA LEU A 23 5.97 14.72 22.44
C LEU A 23 5.15 13.81 23.34
N ASP A 24 3.94 14.25 23.67
CA ASP A 24 2.97 13.44 24.40
C ASP A 24 2.43 12.31 23.52
N LEU A 25 1.80 11.31 24.15
CA LEU A 25 1.25 10.16 23.44
C LEU A 25 0.22 10.59 22.38
N THR A 26 -0.57 11.63 22.67
CA THR A 26 -1.57 12.17 21.76
C THR A 26 -0.94 12.67 20.46
N ALA A 27 0.15 13.43 20.55
CA ALA A 27 0.89 13.89 19.37
C ALA A 27 1.45 12.71 18.56
N TRP A 28 1.99 11.69 19.22
CA TRP A 28 2.47 10.48 18.54
C TRP A 28 1.35 9.74 17.80
N MET A 29 0.18 9.59 18.43
CA MET A 29 -0.98 8.95 17.79
C MET A 29 -1.50 9.77 16.62
N ALA A 30 -1.49 11.10 16.71
CA ALA A 30 -1.88 12.00 15.62
C ALA A 30 -0.94 11.85 14.41
N ILE A 31 0.38 11.79 14.64
CA ILE A 31 1.37 11.59 13.58
C ILE A 31 1.11 10.26 12.86
N VAL A 32 0.97 9.16 13.61
CA VAL A 32 0.69 7.83 13.03
C VAL A 32 -0.61 7.85 12.22
N PHE A 33 -1.66 8.47 12.76
CA PHE A 33 -2.95 8.59 12.08
C PHE A 33 -2.84 9.34 10.74
N VAL A 34 -2.12 10.46 10.71
CA VAL A 34 -1.87 11.23 9.48
C VAL A 34 -1.10 10.40 8.47
N CYS A 35 -0.03 9.70 8.89
CA CYS A 35 0.74 8.84 8.01
C CYS A 35 -0.13 7.74 7.36
N ILE A 36 -0.95 7.05 8.15
CA ILE A 36 -1.86 6.01 7.65
C ILE A 36 -2.88 6.61 6.68
N THR A 37 -3.45 7.76 7.02
CA THR A 37 -4.48 8.41 6.19
C THR A 37 -3.91 8.84 4.84
N VAL A 38 -2.73 9.49 4.83
CA VAL A 38 -2.05 9.88 3.59
C VAL A 38 -1.71 8.65 2.75
N PHE A 39 -1.23 7.56 3.36
CA PHE A 39 -0.94 6.31 2.67
C PHE A 39 -2.20 5.71 2.02
N LEU A 40 -3.33 5.64 2.75
CA LEU A 40 -4.60 5.13 2.23
C LEU A 40 -5.16 6.01 1.11
N VAL A 41 -5.08 7.33 1.24
CA VAL A 41 -5.47 8.27 0.18
C VAL A 41 -4.60 8.10 -1.05
N GLY A 42 -3.27 7.96 -0.88
CA GLY A 42 -2.34 7.70 -1.96
C GLY A 42 -2.65 6.40 -2.72
N LEU A 43 -2.93 5.31 -1.99
CA LEU A 43 -3.38 4.05 -2.59
C LEU A 43 -4.70 4.20 -3.35
N ARG A 44 -5.63 4.99 -2.82
CA ARG A 44 -6.92 5.25 -3.48
C ARG A 44 -6.74 6.04 -4.77
N LEU A 45 -5.90 7.06 -4.77
CA LEU A 45 -5.53 7.80 -5.99
C LEU A 45 -4.88 6.87 -7.01
N LEU A 46 -3.94 6.02 -6.58
CA LEU A 46 -3.30 5.02 -7.45
C LEU A 46 -4.34 4.09 -8.07
N ALA A 47 -5.27 3.56 -7.27
CA ALA A 47 -6.33 2.69 -7.76
C ALA A 47 -7.26 3.40 -8.78
N MET A 48 -7.62 4.66 -8.51
CA MET A 48 -8.41 5.46 -9.44
C MET A 48 -7.68 5.74 -10.76
N MET A 49 -6.36 5.90 -10.72
CA MET A 49 -5.54 6.12 -11.92
C MET A 49 -5.16 4.83 -12.66
N ALA A 50 -5.14 3.69 -11.98
CA ALA A 50 -4.76 2.41 -12.58
C ALA A 50 -5.70 2.04 -13.74
N PHE A 51 -7.00 2.19 -13.54
CA PHE A 51 -8.00 1.86 -14.57
C PHE A 51 -7.86 2.69 -15.87
N PRO A 52 -7.88 4.04 -15.84
CA PRO A 52 -7.70 4.82 -17.06
C PRO A 52 -6.32 4.59 -17.69
N THR A 53 -5.27 4.38 -16.90
CA THR A 53 -3.93 4.08 -17.42
C THR A 53 -3.91 2.77 -18.19
N LEU A 54 -4.52 1.70 -17.64
CA LEU A 54 -4.65 0.42 -18.31
C LEU A 54 -5.51 0.51 -19.57
N ALA A 55 -6.61 1.26 -19.52
CA ALA A 55 -7.48 1.48 -20.68
C ALA A 55 -6.74 2.21 -21.81
N ILE A 56 -5.98 3.26 -21.51
CA ILE A 56 -5.16 4.00 -22.47
C ILE A 56 -4.06 3.10 -23.04
N ALA A 57 -3.37 2.33 -22.18
CA ALA A 57 -2.34 1.40 -22.62
C ALA A 57 -2.91 0.35 -23.58
N ALA A 58 -4.05 -0.26 -23.24
CA ALA A 58 -4.75 -1.20 -24.12
C ALA A 58 -5.15 -0.56 -25.45
N TRP A 59 -5.69 0.67 -25.42
CA TRP A 59 -6.04 1.41 -26.63
C TRP A 59 -4.83 1.67 -27.53
N LEU A 60 -3.70 2.09 -26.95
CA LEU A 60 -2.45 2.31 -27.68
C LEU A 60 -1.91 1.01 -28.29
N ILE A 61 -1.97 -0.11 -27.55
CA ILE A 61 -1.55 -1.43 -28.04
C ILE A 61 -2.42 -1.85 -29.23
N ILE A 62 -3.74 -1.71 -29.13
CA ILE A 62 -4.67 -2.05 -30.21
C ILE A 62 -4.37 -1.20 -31.46
N ARG A 63 -4.15 0.11 -31.28
CA ARG A 63 -3.88 1.03 -32.39
C ARG A 63 -2.54 0.75 -33.07
N LYS A 64 -1.51 0.38 -32.29
CA LYS A 64 -0.16 0.12 -32.80
C LYS A 64 -0.01 -1.28 -33.40
N HIS A 65 -0.66 -2.28 -32.81
CA HIS A 65 -0.51 -3.69 -33.15
C HIS A 65 -1.87 -4.41 -33.29
N PRO A 66 -2.73 -4.01 -34.25
CA PRO A 66 -4.08 -4.55 -34.36
C PRO A 66 -4.11 -6.08 -34.61
N LYS A 67 -3.09 -6.61 -35.28
CA LYS A 67 -2.94 -8.06 -35.53
C LYS A 67 -2.66 -8.87 -34.27
N MET A 68 -2.03 -8.29 -33.24
CA MET A 68 -1.84 -8.99 -31.96
C MET A 68 -3.17 -9.25 -31.26
N PHE A 69 -4.15 -8.35 -31.38
CA PHE A 69 -5.46 -8.54 -30.78
C PHE A 69 -6.25 -9.68 -31.46
N GLN A 70 -6.11 -9.82 -32.78
CA GLN A 70 -6.66 -10.96 -33.52
C GLN A 70 -6.01 -12.27 -33.06
N LEU A 71 -4.68 -12.29 -32.88
CA LEU A 71 -3.97 -13.46 -32.37
C LEU A 71 -4.37 -13.81 -30.93
N TRP A 72 -4.60 -12.81 -30.07
CA TRP A 72 -5.13 -13.05 -28.71
C TRP A 72 -6.54 -13.62 -28.75
N GLY A 73 -7.41 -13.07 -29.59
CA GLY A 73 -8.77 -13.59 -29.78
C GLY A 73 -8.78 -15.02 -30.32
N LEU A 74 -7.87 -15.33 -31.25
CA LEU A 74 -7.65 -16.70 -31.73
C LEU A 74 -7.13 -17.60 -30.60
N SER A 75 -6.10 -17.17 -29.87
CA SER A 75 -5.52 -17.92 -28.74
C SER A 75 -6.54 -18.28 -27.65
N LEU A 76 -7.55 -17.44 -27.41
CA LEU A 76 -8.58 -17.69 -26.38
C LEU A 76 -9.63 -18.72 -26.84
N ASN A 77 -9.86 -18.85 -28.15
CA ASN A 77 -10.85 -19.76 -28.73
C ASN A 77 -10.24 -20.99 -29.41
N GLN A 78 -8.92 -21.00 -29.59
CA GLN A 78 -8.21 -22.04 -30.32
C GLN A 78 -8.12 -23.30 -29.46
N LYS A 79 -8.86 -24.34 -29.84
CA LYS A 79 -8.61 -25.71 -29.38
C LYS A 79 -7.23 -26.17 -29.87
N SER A 80 -6.63 -27.14 -29.18
CA SER A 80 -5.34 -27.74 -29.55
C SER A 80 -5.33 -28.05 -31.06
N TYR A 81 -4.54 -27.29 -31.81
CA TYR A 81 -4.40 -27.45 -33.25
C TYR A 81 -3.25 -28.43 -33.50
N TYR A 82 -3.55 -29.54 -34.18
CA TYR A 82 -2.51 -30.48 -34.59
C TYR A 82 -1.68 -29.85 -35.70
N ASP A 83 -0.40 -29.60 -35.42
CA ASP A 83 0.57 -29.18 -36.42
C ASP A 83 1.36 -30.41 -36.90
N PRO A 84 1.11 -30.90 -38.13
CA PRO A 84 1.79 -32.07 -38.69
C PRO A 84 3.29 -31.86 -38.94
N ARG A 85 3.84 -30.65 -38.72
CA ARG A 85 5.29 -30.36 -38.79
C ARG A 85 5.97 -30.33 -37.43
N LYS A 86 5.22 -30.44 -36.35
CA LYS A 86 5.73 -30.42 -34.98
C LYS A 86 6.25 -31.81 -34.53
N HIS A 87 5.97 -32.85 -35.31
CA HIS A 87 6.41 -34.23 -35.12
C HIS A 87 7.04 -34.77 -36.40
#